data_AF-A0A0V0J1K7-F1
#
_entry.id   AF-A0A0V0J1K7-F1
#
_cell.length_a   1.000
_cell.length_b   1.000
_cell.length_c   1.000
_cell.angle_alpha   90.00
_cell.angle_beta   90.00
_cell.angle_gamma   90.00
#
_symmetry.space_group_name_H-M   'P 1'
#
loop_
_entity.id
_entity.type
_entity.pdbx_description
1 polymer ?
#
loop_
_entity_poly.entity_id
_entity_poly.type
_entity_poly.pdbx_seq_one_letter_code
_entity_poly.pdbx_strand_id
1 'polypeptide(L)'
;MAKKRKLYIKFDENKRMDYLTGFHKRKLLRREKAKQENEKLLKEEIKKVKNAYREDLLQKIRSTKLPNFLADDLHVVTSVTTQDAGDHTVSVEEIDLAQSHYFMGDNCEVVQ
;
A
#
# COMPACT_ATOMS: atom_id res chain seq x y z
N MET A 1 21.82 -57.14 40.05
CA MET A 1 20.90 -56.49 39.07
C MET A 1 19.67 -56.00 39.82
N ALA A 2 19.51 -54.68 39.98
CA ALA A 2 18.40 -54.12 40.77
C ALA A 2 17.03 -54.35 40.10
N LYS A 3 16.03 -54.77 40.88
CA LYS A 3 14.68 -55.09 40.40
C LYS A 3 13.98 -53.80 39.94
N LYS A 4 13.64 -53.69 38.64
CA LYS A 4 12.90 -52.54 38.11
C LYS A 4 11.49 -52.50 38.72
N ARG A 5 11.09 -51.33 39.21
CA ARG A 5 9.75 -51.09 39.77
C ARG A 5 8.70 -51.22 38.67
N LYS A 6 7.55 -51.83 38.99
CA LYS A 6 6.42 -51.94 38.06
C LYS A 6 5.83 -50.55 37.81
N LEU A 7 5.65 -50.20 36.54
CA LEU A 7 4.98 -48.98 36.09
C LEU A 7 3.49 -49.29 35.91
N TYR A 8 2.61 -48.57 36.61
CA TYR A 8 1.17 -48.68 36.43
C TYR A 8 0.67 -47.45 35.66
N ILE A 9 0.11 -47.69 34.48
CA ILE A 9 -0.49 -46.65 33.65
C ILE A 9 -1.97 -46.56 34.04
N LYS A 10 -2.33 -45.53 34.79
CA LYS A 10 -3.73 -45.22 35.10
C LYS A 10 -4.22 -44.13 34.16
N PHE A 11 -5.30 -44.40 33.44
CA PHE A 11 -5.99 -43.35 32.71
C PHE A 11 -6.86 -42.54 33.67
N ASP A 12 -6.80 -41.24 33.52
CA ASP A 12 -7.76 -40.34 34.14
C ASP A 12 -9.09 -40.48 33.39
N GLU A 13 -10.09 -41.01 34.08
CA GLU A 13 -11.40 -41.30 33.50
C GLU A 13 -12.08 -40.03 32.99
N ASN A 14 -11.89 -38.89 33.66
CA ASN A 14 -12.47 -37.62 33.22
C ASN A 14 -11.86 -37.16 31.88
N LYS A 15 -10.53 -37.28 31.74
CA LYS A 15 -9.85 -36.99 30.47
C LYS A 15 -10.25 -37.96 29.37
N ARG A 16 -10.49 -39.23 29.72
CA ARG A 16 -10.99 -40.24 28.77
C ARG A 16 -12.38 -39.87 28.27
N MET A 17 -13.27 -39.44 29.17
CA MET A 17 -14.63 -39.03 28.81
C MET A 17 -14.63 -37.78 27.94
N ASP A 18 -13.86 -36.74 28.27
CA ASP A 18 -13.75 -35.53 27.43
C ASP A 18 -13.06 -35.83 26.08
N TYR A 19 -12.11 -36.77 26.05
CA TYR A 19 -11.54 -37.24 24.78
C TYR A 19 -12.60 -37.93 23.92
N LEU A 20 -13.37 -38.86 24.47
CA LEU A 20 -14.37 -39.64 23.73
C LEU A 20 -15.61 -38.83 23.35
N THR A 21 -16.00 -37.81 24.11
CA THR A 21 -17.23 -37.03 23.85
C THR A 21 -16.95 -35.65 23.26
N GLY A 22 -15.75 -35.11 23.47
CA GLY A 22 -15.35 -33.75 23.07
C GLY A 22 -15.08 -33.55 21.57
N PHE A 23 -15.54 -34.44 20.69
CA PHE A 23 -15.32 -34.31 19.24
C PHE A 23 -15.90 -33.01 18.68
N HIS A 24 -17.09 -32.60 19.14
CA HIS A 24 -17.70 -31.34 18.71
C HIS A 24 -16.84 -30.14 19.12
N LYS A 25 -16.38 -30.10 20.38
CA LYS A 25 -15.45 -29.06 20.87
C LYS A 25 -14.20 -28.98 20.01
N ARG A 26 -13.55 -30.12 19.73
CA ARG A 26 -12.36 -30.18 18.86
C ARG A 26 -12.65 -29.75 17.42
N LYS A 27 -13.82 -30.08 16.88
CA LYS A 27 -14.23 -29.65 15.54
C LYS A 27 -14.38 -28.13 15.47
N LEU A 28 -14.99 -27.51 16.48
CA LEU A 28 -15.10 -26.06 16.58
C LEU A 28 -13.72 -25.40 16.71
N LEU A 29 -12.86 -25.89 17.61
CA LEU A 29 -11.50 -25.38 17.78
C LEU A 29 -10.69 -25.44 16.49
N ARG A 30 -10.80 -26.55 15.73
CA ARG A 30 -10.13 -26.66 14.41
C ARG A 30 -10.68 -25.64 13.41
N ARG A 31 -12.00 -25.42 13.38
CA ARG A 31 -12.64 -24.44 12.49
C ARG A 31 -12.19 -23.02 12.83
N GLU A 32 -12.17 -22.68 14.12
CA GLU A 32 -11.72 -21.36 14.59
C GLU A 32 -10.25 -21.13 14.27
N LYS A 33 -9.39 -22.13 14.51
CA LYS A 33 -7.96 -22.05 14.16
C LYS A 33 -7.77 -21.79 12.66
N ALA A 34 -8.45 -22.54 11.79
CA ALA A 34 -8.38 -22.33 10.35
C ALA A 34 -8.88 -20.94 9.93
N LYS A 35 -9.96 -20.44 10.56
CA LYS A 35 -10.46 -19.08 10.31
C LYS A 35 -9.43 -18.02 10.70
N GLN A 36 -8.82 -18.14 11.87
CA GLN A 36 -7.79 -17.21 12.34
C GLN A 36 -6.54 -17.25 11.47
N GLU A 37 -6.11 -18.42 11.01
CA GLU A 37 -4.98 -18.56 10.08
C GLU A 37 -5.28 -17.87 8.74
N ASN A 38 -6.47 -18.09 8.17
CA ASN A 38 -6.89 -17.41 6.93
C ASN A 38 -6.96 -15.88 7.10
N GLU A 39 -7.50 -15.38 8.22
CA GLU A 39 -7.54 -13.94 8.50
C GLU A 39 -6.13 -13.33 8.63
N LYS A 40 -5.18 -14.06 9.22
CA LYS A 40 -3.78 -13.62 9.32
C LYS A 40 -3.13 -13.52 7.95
N LEU A 41 -3.28 -14.56 7.13
CA LEU A 41 -2.75 -14.57 5.75
C LEU A 41 -3.31 -13.41 4.92
N LEU A 42 -4.62 -13.18 4.98
CA LEU A 42 -5.25 -12.07 4.28
C LEU A 42 -4.70 -10.71 4.73
N LYS A 43 -4.51 -10.51 6.04
CA LYS A 43 -3.92 -9.25 6.56
C LYS A 43 -2.49 -9.06 6.09
N GLU A 44 -1.71 -10.12 6.04
CA GLU A 44 -0.33 -10.07 5.54
C GLU A 44 -0.26 -9.74 4.04
N GLU A 45 -1.14 -10.32 3.23
CA GLU A 45 -1.27 -10.01 1.80
C GLU A 45 -1.63 -8.55 1.58
N ILE A 46 -2.66 -8.04 2.28
CA ILE A 46 -3.05 -6.62 2.21
C ILE A 46 -1.87 -5.72 2.59
N LYS A 47 -1.11 -6.08 3.63
CA LYS A 47 0.07 -5.31 4.05
C LYS A 47 1.15 -5.31 2.98
N LYS A 48 1.42 -6.46 2.34
CA LYS A 48 2.40 -6.58 1.24
C LYS A 48 2.01 -5.71 0.05
N VAL A 49 0.75 -5.77 -0.38
CA VAL A 49 0.24 -4.94 -1.50
C VAL A 49 0.36 -3.46 -1.18
N LYS A 50 -0.07 -3.03 0.01
CA LYS A 50 0.05 -1.62 0.42
C LYS A 50 1.50 -1.14 0.46
N ASN A 51 2.41 -1.99 0.94
CA ASN A 51 3.83 -1.64 0.98
C ASN A 51 4.42 -1.57 -0.44
N ALA A 52 4.13 -2.54 -1.31
CA ALA A 52 4.56 -2.51 -2.71
C ALA A 52 4.09 -1.24 -3.42
N TYR A 53 2.82 -0.84 -3.22
CA TYR A 53 2.28 0.41 -3.77
C TYR A 53 3.03 1.65 -3.25
N ARG A 54 3.33 1.70 -1.95
CA ARG A 54 4.09 2.82 -1.37
C ARG A 54 5.51 2.91 -1.91
N GLU A 55 6.20 1.78 -2.02
CA GLU A 55 7.55 1.73 -2.57
C GLU A 55 7.57 2.15 -4.05
N ASP A 56 6.62 1.66 -4.85
CA ASP A 56 6.46 2.07 -6.25
C ASP A 56 6.18 3.58 -6.37
N LEU A 57 5.28 4.12 -5.53
CA LEU A 57 5.02 5.55 -5.49
C LEU A 57 6.27 6.36 -5.10
N LEU A 58 7.02 5.92 -4.09
CA LEU A 58 8.26 6.58 -3.69
C LEU A 58 9.32 6.53 -4.78
N GLN A 59 9.44 5.41 -5.51
CA GLN A 59 10.34 5.30 -6.66
C GLN A 59 9.92 6.28 -7.77
N LYS A 60 8.63 6.35 -8.08
CA LYS A 60 8.09 7.33 -9.04
C LYS A 60 8.45 8.76 -8.63
N ILE A 61 8.18 9.14 -7.39
CA ILE A 61 8.50 10.49 -6.86
C ILE A 61 10.00 10.78 -6.93
N ARG A 62 10.87 9.80 -6.65
CA ARG A 62 12.33 9.97 -6.76
C ARG A 62 12.79 10.12 -8.21
N SER A 63 12.16 9.39 -9.13
CA SER A 63 12.47 9.45 -10.56
C SER A 63 11.95 10.72 -11.22
N THR A 64 10.84 11.27 -10.73
CA THR A 64 10.31 12.55 -11.19
C THR A 64 11.21 13.66 -10.67
N LYS A 65 11.98 14.27 -11.56
CA LYS A 65 12.62 15.55 -11.30
C LYS A 65 11.51 16.60 -11.26
N LEU A 66 11.05 16.97 -10.06
CA LEU A 66 10.17 18.11 -9.91
C LEU A 66 10.94 19.37 -10.36
N PRO A 67 10.33 20.28 -11.13
CA PRO A 67 10.96 21.56 -11.41
C PRO A 67 11.20 22.26 -10.08
N ASN A 68 12.44 22.68 -9.83
CA ASN A 68 12.78 23.48 -8.67
C ASN A 68 12.10 24.84 -8.83
N PHE A 69 10.97 25.09 -8.16
CA PHE A 69 10.26 26.38 -8.20
C PHE A 69 11.10 27.58 -7.72
N LEU A 70 12.28 27.33 -7.12
CA LEU A 70 13.22 28.35 -6.65
C LEU A 70 14.36 28.63 -7.65
N ALA A 71 14.60 27.70 -8.57
CA ALA A 71 15.45 27.95 -9.71
C ALA A 71 14.53 28.53 -10.79
N ASP A 72 14.92 29.65 -11.38
CA ASP A 72 14.23 30.31 -12.50
C ASP A 72 14.33 29.46 -13.80
N ASP A 73 14.30 28.13 -13.66
CA ASP A 73 14.38 27.11 -14.70
C ASP A 73 12.97 26.81 -15.27
N LEU A 74 11.99 27.66 -14.97
CA LEU A 74 10.65 27.58 -15.54
C LEU A 74 10.69 28.19 -16.95
N HIS A 75 11.30 27.46 -17.90
CA HIS A 75 11.28 27.72 -19.35
C HIS A 75 9.84 27.56 -19.91
N VAL A 76 8.90 28.33 -19.36
CA VAL A 76 7.48 28.30 -19.69
C VAL A 76 7.10 29.54 -20.50
N VAL A 77 7.85 30.64 -20.35
CA VAL A 77 7.68 31.86 -21.12
C VAL A 77 8.60 31.82 -22.33
N THR A 78 8.01 31.69 -23.51
CA THR A 78 8.74 31.60 -24.79
C THR A 78 9.10 32.98 -25.32
N SER A 79 8.28 34.00 -25.04
CA SER A 79 8.53 35.38 -25.42
C SER A 79 7.87 36.35 -24.42
N VAL A 80 8.54 37.48 -24.15
CA VAL A 80 7.99 38.59 -23.37
C VAL A 80 8.04 39.83 -24.25
N THR A 81 6.88 40.44 -24.50
CA THR A 81 6.80 41.71 -25.23
C THR A 81 6.25 42.78 -24.28
N THR A 82 7.07 43.79 -24.00
CA THR A 82 6.66 44.96 -23.22
C THR A 82 6.25 46.09 -24.15
N GLN A 83 5.02 46.57 -24.02
CA GLN A 83 4.52 47.74 -24.74
C GLN A 83 4.22 48.85 -23.73
N ASP A 84 4.75 50.04 -24.00
CA ASP A 84 4.60 51.19 -23.12
C ASP A 84 3.46 52.09 -23.61
N ALA A 85 2.38 52.15 -22.85
CA ALA A 85 1.14 52.85 -23.18
C ALA A 85 1.01 54.16 -22.40
N GLY A 86 2.11 54.91 -22.28
CA GLY A 86 2.19 56.26 -21.72
C GLY A 86 1.99 56.33 -20.20
N ASP A 87 0.78 56.06 -19.72
CA ASP A 87 0.42 56.08 -18.28
C ASP A 87 0.64 54.71 -17.59
N HIS A 88 0.87 53.65 -18.36
CA HIS A 88 1.04 52.29 -17.86
C HIS A 88 1.84 51.43 -18.84
N THR A 89 2.62 50.51 -18.28
CA THR A 89 3.39 49.54 -19.04
C THR A 89 2.70 48.18 -18.94
N VAL A 90 2.44 47.55 -20.09
CA VAL A 90 1.82 46.22 -20.16
C VAL A 90 2.87 45.22 -20.64
N SER A 91 3.13 44.19 -19.83
CA SER A 91 3.88 43.00 -20.22
C SER A 91 2.93 41.90 -20.67
N VAL A 92 3.10 41.42 -21.91
CA VAL A 92 2.41 40.24 -22.43
C VAL A 92 3.43 39.11 -22.52
N GLU A 93 3.13 38.01 -21.83
CA GLU A 93 3.96 36.81 -21.78
C GLU A 93 3.27 35.68 -22.54
N GLU A 94 3.94 35.12 -23.54
CA GLU A 94 3.43 33.96 -24.30
C GLU A 94 3.92 32.66 -23.68
N ILE A 95 2.99 31.76 -23.38
CA ILE A 95 3.24 30.50 -22.69
C ILE A 95 2.86 29.32 -23.59
N ASP A 96 3.79 28.37 -23.80
CA ASP A 96 3.49 27.08 -24.43
C ASP A 96 2.97 26.09 -23.38
N LEU A 97 1.65 25.95 -23.31
CA LEU A 97 0.98 25.09 -22.34
C LEU A 97 1.34 23.61 -22.50
N ALA A 98 1.64 23.14 -23.71
CA ALA A 98 1.91 21.72 -23.98
C ALA A 98 3.26 21.25 -23.41
N GLN A 99 4.23 22.16 -23.33
CA GLN A 99 5.56 21.90 -22.77
C GLN A 99 5.69 22.35 -21.31
N SER A 100 4.70 23.11 -20.81
CA SER A 100 4.71 23.62 -19.45
C SER A 100 4.31 22.56 -18.41
N HIS A 101 4.73 22.78 -17.16
CA HIS A 101 4.25 22.01 -16.01
C HIS A 101 2.75 22.21 -15.72
N TYR A 102 2.09 23.18 -16.36
CA TYR A 102 0.63 23.35 -16.27
C TYR A 102 -0.13 22.35 -17.15
N PHE A 103 0.56 21.57 -17.99
CA PHE A 103 -0.05 20.50 -18.76
C PHE A 103 -0.52 19.37 -17.82
N MET A 104 -1.84 19.23 -17.69
CA MET A 104 -2.46 18.22 -16.82
C MET A 104 -2.68 16.87 -17.53
N GLY A 105 -2.12 16.70 -18.73
CA GLY A 105 -2.29 15.51 -19.57
C GLY A 105 -3.44 15.65 -20.57
N ASP A 106 -3.50 14.70 -21.50
CA ASP A 106 -4.59 14.61 -22.46
C ASP A 106 -5.90 14.25 -21.77
N ASN A 107 -7.01 14.77 -22.28
CA ASN A 107 -8.33 14.34 -21.85
C ASN A 107 -8.52 12.87 -22.25
N CYS A 108 -8.37 11.97 -21.28
CA CYS A 108 -8.71 10.58 -21.46
C CYS A 108 -10.23 10.47 -21.63
N GLU A 109 -10.70 10.42 -22.88
CA GLU A 109 -12.05 9.96 -23.17
C GLU A 109 -12.17 8.53 -22.64
N VAL A 110 -12.98 8.36 -21.59
CA VAL A 110 -13.33 7.04 -21.08
C VAL A 110 -14.17 6.37 -22.16
N VAL A 111 -13.52 5.56 -23.00
CA VAL A 111 -14.21 4.70 -23.97
C VAL A 111 -15.09 3.74 -23.17
N GLN A 112 -16.41 3.86 -23.36
CA GLN A 112 -17.44 3.02 -22.75
C GLN A 112 -17.43 1.60 -23.30
#